data_AF-A0A536XQR5-F1
#
_entry.id   AF-A0A536XQR5-F1
#
_cell.length_a   1.000
_cell.length_b   1.000
_cell.length_c   1.000
_cell.angle_alpha   90.00
_cell.angle_beta   90.00
_cell.angle_gamma   90.00
#
_symmetry.space_group_name_H-M   'P 1'
#
loop_
_entity.id
_entity.type
_entity.pdbx_description
1 polymer ?
#
loop_
_entity_poly.entity_id
_entity_poly.type
_entity_poly.pdbx_seq_one_letter_code
_entity_poly.pdbx_strand_id
1 'polypeptide(L)'
;MRFILAFFALLIFPNFAAAASLEDDTQRYIKIFSGEKKLHSDAADTFSWMGLSDTRLFDIVERLLLEDAAAARDNRSERNRVARYIRSLGFSGQAKYEPTINKFLGDPPYERFARAALQDLPDYNKWNPIISNRSSFDPKFSDDVNRVANMLRSDDLLLLCVGAKRVYFDSKEDVLLELLARQLRANYARSDLNDRDRSDCVAWAAKALGSSKNDKYVALLQEVGEKATDRTVVKHAKDALGKYYGVRN
;
A
#
# COMPACT_ATOMS: atom_id res chain seq x y z
N MET A 1 -53.83 28.69 -35.45
CA MET A 1 -53.60 28.81 -33.99
C MET A 1 -53.43 27.40 -33.44
N ARG A 2 -52.39 26.98 -32.73
CA ARG A 2 -51.10 27.50 -32.28
C ARG A 2 -50.19 26.25 -32.19
N PHE A 3 -49.00 26.31 -32.75
CA PHE A 3 -47.95 25.32 -32.52
C PHE A 3 -47.51 25.38 -31.06
N ILE A 4 -47.43 24.25 -30.38
CA ILE A 4 -46.64 24.12 -29.14
C ILE A 4 -45.56 23.09 -29.45
N LEU A 5 -44.39 23.62 -29.82
CA LEU A 5 -43.13 22.88 -29.76
C LEU A 5 -42.83 22.62 -28.28
N ALA A 6 -42.88 21.36 -27.86
CA ALA A 6 -42.28 20.94 -26.60
C ALA A 6 -40.76 20.80 -26.82
N PHE A 7 -40.02 21.73 -26.25
CA PHE A 7 -38.56 21.79 -26.30
C PHE A 7 -37.99 20.65 -25.45
N PHE A 8 -37.38 19.65 -26.10
CA PHE A 8 -36.57 18.64 -25.42
C PHE A 8 -35.29 19.32 -24.90
N ALA A 9 -35.26 19.65 -23.62
CA ALA A 9 -34.03 20.06 -22.94
C ALA A 9 -33.18 18.80 -22.69
N LEU A 10 -32.36 18.44 -23.68
CA LEU A 10 -31.22 17.55 -23.52
C LEU A 10 -30.20 18.24 -22.60
N LEU A 11 -30.29 17.98 -21.30
CA LEU A 11 -29.18 18.24 -20.38
C LEU A 11 -28.08 17.21 -20.65
N ILE A 12 -27.24 17.52 -21.63
CA ILE A 12 -25.95 16.87 -21.81
C ILE A 12 -25.06 17.42 -20.70
N PHE A 13 -25.00 16.74 -19.57
CA PHE A 13 -23.87 16.91 -18.66
C PHE A 13 -22.74 16.05 -19.21
N PRO A 14 -21.65 16.63 -19.74
CA PRO A 14 -20.41 15.88 -19.84
C PRO A 14 -19.90 15.72 -18.40
N ASN A 15 -20.30 14.64 -17.73
CA ASN A 15 -19.52 14.15 -16.60
C ASN A 15 -18.22 13.60 -17.20
N PHE A 16 -17.29 14.49 -17.52
CA PHE A 16 -15.89 14.17 -17.27
C PHE A 16 -15.85 13.91 -15.76
N ALA A 17 -15.93 12.64 -15.37
CA ALA A 17 -15.62 12.25 -14.01
C ALA A 17 -14.20 12.75 -13.77
N ALA A 18 -14.08 13.87 -13.04
CA ALA A 18 -12.79 14.35 -12.59
C ALA A 18 -12.09 13.18 -11.90
N ALA A 19 -10.82 12.94 -12.21
CA ALA A 19 -10.04 11.93 -11.53
C ALA A 19 -10.22 12.09 -10.01
N ALA A 20 -10.54 11.01 -9.31
CA ALA A 20 -10.87 11.05 -7.89
C ALA A 20 -9.77 11.79 -7.12
N SER A 21 -10.15 12.81 -6.37
CA SER A 21 -9.22 13.62 -5.58
C SER A 21 -8.82 12.91 -4.29
N LEU A 22 -7.76 13.39 -3.63
CA LEU A 22 -7.42 12.95 -2.28
C LEU A 22 -8.56 13.24 -1.28
N GLU A 23 -9.32 14.32 -1.50
CA GLU A 23 -10.52 14.62 -0.71
C GLU A 23 -11.60 13.55 -0.93
N ASP A 24 -11.85 13.13 -2.17
CA ASP A 24 -12.85 12.09 -2.47
C ASP A 24 -12.49 10.75 -1.83
N ASP A 25 -11.20 10.39 -1.83
CA ASP A 25 -10.72 9.24 -1.07
C ASP A 25 -11.00 9.41 0.43
N THR A 26 -10.63 10.55 0.99
CA THR A 26 -10.80 10.84 2.42
C THR A 26 -12.26 10.74 2.83
N GLN A 27 -13.16 11.36 2.07
CA GLN A 27 -14.61 11.31 2.30
C GLN A 27 -15.16 9.89 2.19
N ARG A 28 -14.67 9.08 1.22
CA ARG A 28 -15.05 7.67 1.11
C ARG A 28 -14.71 6.90 2.38
N TYR A 29 -13.49 7.05 2.91
CA TYR A 29 -13.09 6.36 4.13
C TYR A 29 -13.82 6.92 5.38
N ILE A 30 -14.06 8.24 5.46
CA ILE A 30 -14.89 8.82 6.53
C ILE A 30 -16.27 8.16 6.54
N LYS A 31 -16.91 8.01 5.37
CA LYS A 31 -18.21 7.35 5.24
C LYS A 31 -18.16 5.88 5.67
N ILE A 32 -17.10 5.15 5.30
CA ILE A 32 -16.94 3.75 5.71
C ILE A 32 -16.83 3.63 7.22
N PHE A 33 -15.92 4.38 7.85
CA PHE A 33 -15.66 4.29 9.29
C PHE A 33 -16.77 4.93 10.15
N SER A 34 -17.60 5.78 9.57
CA SER A 34 -18.83 6.28 10.21
C SER A 34 -20.01 5.32 10.06
N GLY A 35 -19.87 4.24 9.27
CA GLY A 35 -20.93 3.33 8.90
C GLY A 35 -20.86 1.97 9.61
N GLU A 36 -21.19 0.92 8.87
CA GLU A 36 -21.26 -0.44 9.42
C GLU A 36 -19.87 -1.03 9.68
N LYS A 37 -19.64 -1.45 10.94
CA LYS A 37 -18.38 -2.05 11.44
C LYS A 37 -17.85 -3.22 10.59
N LYS A 38 -18.73 -3.93 9.87
CA LYS A 38 -18.35 -5.06 9.01
C LYS A 38 -17.41 -4.65 7.86
N LEU A 39 -17.47 -3.40 7.42
CA LEU A 39 -16.63 -2.87 6.32
C LEU A 39 -15.26 -2.38 6.81
N HIS A 40 -15.09 -2.18 8.11
CA HIS A 40 -13.94 -1.46 8.64
C HIS A 40 -12.64 -2.25 8.54
N SER A 41 -12.69 -3.58 8.66
CA SER A 41 -11.45 -4.39 8.58
C SER A 41 -10.84 -4.32 7.18
N ASP A 42 -11.65 -4.51 6.14
CA ASP A 42 -11.19 -4.46 4.76
C ASP A 42 -10.69 -3.06 4.39
N ALA A 43 -11.39 -2.02 4.85
CA ALA A 43 -10.96 -0.65 4.64
C ALA A 43 -9.67 -0.29 5.42
N ALA A 44 -9.51 -0.79 6.64
CA ALA A 44 -8.27 -0.55 7.40
C ALA A 44 -7.06 -1.25 6.78
N ASP A 45 -7.26 -2.42 6.16
CA ASP A 45 -6.19 -3.16 5.50
C ASP A 45 -5.57 -2.36 4.33
N THR A 46 -6.32 -1.43 3.71
CA THR A 46 -5.83 -0.62 2.59
C THR A 46 -4.95 0.57 2.97
N PHE A 47 -5.02 1.06 4.21
CA PHE A 47 -4.34 2.32 4.58
C PHE A 47 -2.83 2.30 4.35
N SER A 48 -2.22 1.12 4.40
CA SER A 48 -0.80 0.94 4.10
C SER A 48 -0.37 1.31 2.67
N TRP A 49 -1.31 1.50 1.73
CA TRP A 49 -1.00 1.89 0.35
C TRP A 49 -1.91 2.99 -0.23
N MET A 50 -2.76 3.59 0.59
CA MET A 50 -3.67 4.65 0.14
C MET A 50 -3.05 6.05 0.21
N GLY A 51 -2.09 6.27 1.10
CA GLY A 51 -1.44 7.57 1.28
C GLY A 51 -2.29 8.61 2.02
N LEU A 52 -3.20 8.17 2.90
CA LEU A 52 -4.12 9.06 3.61
C LEU A 52 -3.51 9.52 4.94
N SER A 53 -3.67 10.80 5.25
CA SER A 53 -3.17 11.43 6.49
C SER A 53 -4.12 12.49 7.06
N ASP A 54 -5.38 12.54 6.63
CA ASP A 54 -6.33 13.55 7.10
C ASP A 54 -6.86 13.24 8.51
N THR A 55 -6.73 14.18 9.44
CA THR A 55 -7.19 14.02 10.83
C THR A 55 -8.67 13.73 10.93
N ARG A 56 -9.53 14.26 10.03
CA ARG A 56 -10.98 14.02 10.07
C ARG A 56 -11.31 12.53 9.96
N LEU A 57 -10.51 11.79 9.21
CA LEU A 57 -10.64 10.34 9.10
C LEU A 57 -10.05 9.63 10.32
N PHE A 58 -8.80 9.92 10.66
CA PHE A 58 -8.11 9.15 11.69
C PHE A 58 -8.59 9.48 13.12
N ASP A 59 -9.22 10.64 13.34
CA ASP A 59 -9.92 10.96 14.59
C ASP A 59 -11.15 10.04 14.79
N ILE A 60 -11.85 9.66 13.71
CA ILE A 60 -12.94 8.68 13.77
C ILE A 60 -12.37 7.30 14.12
N VAL A 61 -11.26 6.90 13.48
CA VAL A 61 -10.61 5.62 13.75
C VAL A 61 -10.08 5.54 15.19
N GLU A 62 -9.49 6.63 15.69
CA GLU A 62 -9.02 6.76 17.08
C GLU A 62 -10.18 6.62 18.06
N ARG A 63 -11.28 7.33 17.82
CA ARG A 63 -12.47 7.25 18.67
C ARG A 63 -13.02 5.82 18.71
N LEU A 64 -13.17 5.17 17.56
CA LEU A 64 -13.63 3.77 17.48
C LEU A 64 -12.69 2.80 18.19
N LEU A 65 -11.38 3.01 18.11
CA LEU A 65 -10.39 2.23 18.86
C LEU A 65 -10.63 2.34 20.37
N LEU A 66 -10.78 3.56 20.88
CA LEU A 66 -10.97 3.78 22.32
C LEU A 66 -12.32 3.24 22.83
N GLU A 67 -13.38 3.34 22.02
CA GLU A 67 -14.72 2.82 22.34
C GLU A 67 -14.77 1.29 22.34
N ASP A 68 -14.16 0.64 21.35
CA ASP A 68 -14.32 -0.79 21.11
C ASP A 68 -13.31 -1.68 21.86
N ALA A 69 -12.14 -1.15 22.24
CA ALA A 69 -10.99 -1.97 22.64
C ALA A 69 -11.26 -2.93 23.81
N ALA A 70 -12.00 -2.48 24.82
CA ALA A 70 -12.32 -3.28 26.00
C ALA A 70 -13.33 -4.38 25.68
N ALA A 71 -14.43 -4.05 25.00
CA ALA A 71 -15.50 -4.98 24.67
C ALA A 71 -15.07 -6.03 23.62
N ALA A 72 -14.09 -5.70 22.77
CA ALA A 72 -13.63 -6.56 21.69
C ALA A 72 -12.73 -7.72 22.15
N ARG A 73 -12.22 -7.71 23.39
CA ARG A 73 -11.14 -8.61 23.85
C ARG A 73 -11.42 -10.10 23.63
N ASP A 74 -12.62 -10.52 24.00
CA ASP A 74 -12.99 -11.94 24.02
C ASP A 74 -13.50 -12.43 22.67
N ASN A 75 -13.88 -11.52 21.76
CA ASN A 75 -14.29 -11.87 20.41
C ASN A 75 -13.12 -11.70 19.44
N ARG A 76 -12.64 -12.81 18.87
CA ARG A 76 -11.49 -12.81 17.94
C ARG A 76 -11.68 -11.87 16.73
N SER A 77 -12.86 -11.79 16.16
CA SER A 77 -13.15 -10.94 15.01
C SER A 77 -13.07 -9.46 15.40
N GLU A 78 -13.73 -9.10 16.49
CA GLU A 78 -13.75 -7.74 17.02
C GLU A 78 -12.35 -7.29 17.45
N ARG A 79 -11.62 -8.15 18.17
CA ARG A 79 -10.24 -7.90 18.57
C ARG A 79 -9.33 -7.65 17.37
N ASN A 80 -9.50 -8.41 16.29
CA ASN A 80 -8.74 -8.19 15.05
C ASN A 80 -9.11 -6.86 14.38
N ARG A 81 -10.37 -6.43 14.41
CA ARG A 81 -10.78 -5.11 13.92
C ARG A 81 -10.14 -3.99 14.73
N VAL A 82 -10.17 -4.08 16.06
CA VAL A 82 -9.51 -3.11 16.96
C VAL A 82 -8.00 -3.05 16.70
N ALA A 83 -7.35 -4.20 16.56
CA ALA A 83 -5.94 -4.27 16.20
C ALA A 83 -5.63 -3.53 14.88
N ARG A 84 -6.53 -3.62 13.89
CA ARG A 84 -6.40 -2.87 12.63
C ARG A 84 -6.59 -1.36 12.82
N TYR A 85 -7.43 -0.90 13.73
CA TYR A 85 -7.50 0.52 14.05
C TYR A 85 -6.17 1.03 14.61
N ILE A 86 -5.52 0.28 15.49
CA ILE A 86 -4.18 0.63 16.01
C ILE A 86 -3.18 0.77 14.85
N ARG A 87 -3.17 -0.18 13.92
CA ARG A 87 -2.31 -0.13 12.73
C ARG A 87 -2.64 1.05 11.83
N SER A 88 -3.92 1.35 11.65
CA SER A 88 -4.40 2.49 10.88
C SER A 88 -3.86 3.81 11.41
N LEU A 89 -3.82 3.99 12.74
CA LEU A 89 -3.23 5.18 13.35
C LEU A 89 -1.74 5.30 13.05
N GLY A 90 -0.99 4.19 13.01
CA GLY A 90 0.39 4.19 12.53
C GLY A 90 0.50 4.65 11.07
N PHE A 91 -0.33 4.07 10.18
CA PHE A 91 -0.36 4.42 8.75
C PHE A 91 -0.80 5.86 8.47
N SER A 92 -1.45 6.54 9.41
CA SER A 92 -1.77 7.96 9.26
C SER A 92 -0.52 8.84 9.13
N GLY A 93 0.61 8.40 9.71
CA GLY A 93 1.84 9.18 9.79
C GLY A 93 1.75 10.41 10.70
N GLN A 94 0.77 10.49 11.60
CA GLN A 94 0.52 11.66 12.42
C GLN A 94 0.93 11.45 13.88
N ALA A 95 1.91 12.24 14.33
CA ALA A 95 2.40 12.20 15.72
C ALA A 95 1.29 12.42 16.77
N LYS A 96 0.19 13.08 16.38
CA LYS A 96 -1.02 13.26 17.20
C LYS A 96 -1.50 11.96 17.84
N TYR A 97 -1.41 10.83 17.13
CA TYR A 97 -1.97 9.56 17.60
C TYR A 97 -0.99 8.71 18.42
N GLU A 98 0.29 9.11 18.51
CA GLU A 98 1.28 8.40 19.32
C GLU A 98 0.82 8.17 20.77
N PRO A 99 0.25 9.15 21.50
CA PRO A 99 -0.20 8.94 22.87
C PRO A 99 -1.30 7.86 22.96
N THR A 100 -2.20 7.79 21.98
CA THR A 100 -3.24 6.76 21.96
C THR A 100 -2.68 5.39 21.62
N ILE A 101 -1.76 5.29 20.65
CA ILE A 101 -1.09 4.02 20.33
C ILE A 101 -0.29 3.51 21.55
N ASN A 102 0.38 4.41 22.27
CA ASN A 102 1.16 4.08 23.47
C ASN A 102 0.32 3.44 24.60
N LYS A 103 -0.97 3.75 24.71
CA LYS A 103 -1.87 3.13 25.71
C LYS A 103 -2.00 1.62 25.55
N PHE A 104 -1.71 1.10 24.37
CA PHE A 104 -1.79 -0.33 24.05
C PHE A 104 -0.43 -1.06 24.17
N LEU A 105 0.63 -0.35 24.55
CA LEU A 105 1.88 -0.99 24.93
C LEU A 105 1.71 -1.72 26.27
N GLY A 106 2.10 -2.99 26.31
CA GLY A 106 1.89 -3.85 27.48
C GLY A 106 0.48 -4.45 27.59
N ASP A 107 -0.42 -4.19 26.63
CA ASP A 107 -1.68 -4.93 26.49
C ASP A 107 -1.46 -6.16 25.58
N PRO A 108 -1.36 -7.40 26.09
CA PRO A 108 -0.87 -8.54 25.32
C PRO A 108 -1.60 -8.80 23.97
N PRO A 109 -2.94 -8.73 23.87
CA PRO A 109 -3.62 -8.87 22.58
C PRO A 109 -3.32 -7.77 21.55
N TYR A 110 -2.90 -6.57 21.99
CA TYR A 110 -2.73 -5.39 21.12
C TYR A 110 -1.28 -4.91 21.00
N GLU A 111 -0.39 -5.32 21.90
CA GLU A 111 0.97 -4.80 22.04
C GLU A 111 1.78 -4.88 20.75
N ARG A 112 1.73 -6.03 20.07
CA ARG A 112 2.45 -6.20 18.78
C ARG A 112 1.99 -5.21 17.72
N PHE A 113 0.71 -4.87 17.70
CA PHE A 113 0.13 -3.95 16.72
C PHE A 113 0.48 -2.50 17.07
N ALA A 114 0.50 -2.17 18.36
CA ALA A 114 0.95 -0.87 18.85
C ALA A 114 2.43 -0.63 18.55
N ARG A 115 3.31 -1.60 18.84
CA ARG A 115 4.74 -1.52 18.50
C ARG A 115 4.96 -1.31 17.01
N ALA A 116 4.30 -2.10 16.18
CA ALA A 116 4.39 -1.94 14.72
C ALA A 116 3.85 -0.58 14.27
N ALA A 117 2.73 -0.10 14.84
CA ALA A 117 2.16 1.19 14.47
C ALA A 117 3.09 2.36 14.80
N LEU A 118 3.75 2.33 15.97
CA LEU A 118 4.75 3.34 16.35
C LEU A 118 5.99 3.28 15.45
N GLN A 119 6.43 2.09 15.06
CA GLN A 119 7.57 1.93 14.16
C GLN A 119 7.27 2.50 12.76
N ASP A 120 6.07 2.26 12.24
CA ASP A 120 5.68 2.69 10.89
C ASP A 120 5.34 4.19 10.82
N LEU A 121 4.87 4.79 11.93
CA LEU A 121 4.40 6.18 11.96
C LEU A 121 5.36 7.20 11.32
N PRO A 122 6.66 7.26 11.68
CA PRO A 122 7.57 8.22 11.07
C PRO A 122 7.80 7.96 9.57
N ASP A 123 7.67 6.72 9.12
CA ASP A 123 7.82 6.37 7.71
C ASP A 123 6.58 6.77 6.91
N TYR A 124 5.38 6.50 7.42
CA TYR A 124 4.14 6.91 6.77
C TYR A 124 3.94 8.43 6.76
N ASN A 125 4.52 9.16 7.72
CA ASN A 125 4.59 10.62 7.65
C ASN A 125 5.28 11.10 6.35
N LYS A 126 6.35 10.41 5.94
CA LYS A 126 7.10 10.68 4.71
C LYS A 126 6.40 10.10 3.48
N TRP A 127 5.84 8.89 3.59
CA TRP A 127 5.33 8.15 2.45
C TRP A 127 3.95 8.59 2.00
N ASN A 128 3.08 9.05 2.90
CA ASN A 128 1.70 9.40 2.54
C ASN A 128 1.62 10.48 1.44
N PRO A 129 2.40 11.57 1.48
CA PRO A 129 2.46 12.55 0.39
C PRO A 129 2.98 11.97 -0.93
N ILE A 130 3.88 10.97 -0.90
CA ILE A 130 4.42 10.33 -2.10
C ILE A 130 3.36 9.42 -2.72
N ILE A 131 2.76 8.55 -1.90
CA ILE A 131 1.74 7.59 -2.33
C ILE A 131 0.56 8.33 -2.96
N SER A 132 0.06 9.38 -2.30
CA SER A 132 -1.13 10.12 -2.72
C SER A 132 -0.88 11.23 -3.73
N ASN A 133 0.37 11.44 -4.19
CA ASN A 133 0.69 12.52 -5.11
C ASN A 133 -0.03 12.35 -6.47
N ARG A 134 -1.15 13.07 -6.64
CA ARG A 134 -1.98 13.01 -7.85
C ARG A 134 -1.35 13.65 -9.08
N SER A 135 -0.35 14.51 -8.92
CA SER A 135 0.32 15.17 -10.05
C SER A 135 1.12 14.20 -10.92
N SER A 136 1.50 13.04 -10.39
CA SER A 136 2.22 11.97 -11.10
C SER A 136 1.32 10.85 -11.62
N PHE A 137 -0.01 11.01 -11.51
CA PHE A 137 -0.96 10.01 -11.95
C PHE A 137 -1.13 10.09 -13.46
N ASP A 138 -1.02 8.94 -14.13
CA ASP A 138 -1.41 8.80 -15.52
C ASP A 138 -2.90 8.39 -15.57
N PRO A 139 -3.78 9.19 -16.19
CA PRO A 139 -5.22 8.94 -16.24
C PRO A 139 -5.59 7.64 -16.98
N LYS A 140 -4.65 6.99 -17.67
CA LYS A 140 -4.86 5.67 -18.28
C LYS A 140 -4.94 4.54 -17.25
N PHE A 141 -4.37 4.73 -16.07
CA PHE A 141 -4.31 3.70 -15.04
C PHE A 141 -5.27 4.01 -13.89
N SER A 142 -5.69 2.96 -13.19
CA SER A 142 -6.46 3.14 -11.96
C SER A 142 -5.64 3.86 -10.89
N ASP A 143 -6.33 4.46 -9.92
CA ASP A 143 -5.67 5.12 -8.79
C ASP A 143 -4.72 4.19 -8.05
N ASP A 144 -5.10 2.92 -7.85
CA ASP A 144 -4.26 1.96 -7.15
C ASP A 144 -2.97 1.66 -7.91
N VAL A 145 -3.04 1.52 -9.24
CA VAL A 145 -1.86 1.36 -10.09
C VAL A 145 -0.97 2.60 -9.99
N ASN A 146 -1.56 3.79 -10.03
CA ASN A 146 -0.79 5.03 -9.91
C ASN A 146 -0.12 5.21 -8.53
N ARG A 147 -0.81 4.86 -7.43
CA ARG A 147 -0.22 4.86 -6.09
C ARG A 147 0.97 3.90 -6.02
N VAL A 148 0.81 2.67 -6.51
CA VAL A 148 1.91 1.69 -6.55
C VAL A 148 3.04 2.20 -7.42
N ALA A 149 2.75 2.81 -8.58
CA ALA A 149 3.77 3.42 -9.42
C ALA A 149 4.55 4.53 -8.68
N ASN A 150 3.89 5.35 -7.86
CA ASN A 150 4.57 6.33 -7.01
C ASN A 150 5.49 5.67 -5.99
N MET A 151 5.03 4.61 -5.30
CA MET A 151 5.88 3.86 -4.37
C MET A 151 7.14 3.31 -5.04
N LEU A 152 6.99 2.74 -6.24
CA LEU A 152 8.08 2.16 -7.02
C LEU A 152 9.02 3.19 -7.64
N ARG A 153 8.61 4.45 -7.76
CA ARG A 153 9.48 5.54 -8.23
C ARG A 153 10.28 6.18 -7.09
N SER A 154 9.93 5.92 -5.83
CA SER A 154 10.67 6.41 -4.67
C SER A 154 12.06 5.78 -4.59
N ASP A 155 13.04 6.54 -4.08
CA ASP A 155 14.37 6.04 -3.72
C ASP A 155 14.40 5.39 -2.32
N ASP A 156 13.28 5.45 -1.58
CA ASP A 156 13.12 4.78 -0.30
C ASP A 156 12.86 3.28 -0.51
N LEU A 157 13.82 2.44 -0.11
CA LEU A 157 13.74 0.97 -0.25
C LEU A 157 12.56 0.34 0.49
N LEU A 158 12.19 0.89 1.66
CA LEU A 158 11.08 0.35 2.44
C LEU A 158 9.75 0.67 1.74
N LEU A 159 9.61 1.87 1.17
CA LEU A 159 8.44 2.21 0.35
C LEU A 159 8.37 1.38 -0.94
N LEU A 160 9.51 1.17 -1.61
CA LEU A 160 9.62 0.25 -2.74
C LEU A 160 9.10 -1.14 -2.38
N CYS A 161 9.42 -1.65 -1.18
CA CYS A 161 8.98 -2.97 -0.73
C CYS A 161 7.46 -3.06 -0.58
N VAL A 162 6.82 -2.00 -0.07
CA VAL A 162 5.36 -1.90 -0.06
C VAL A 162 4.82 -2.02 -1.48
N GLY A 163 5.36 -1.23 -2.42
CA GLY A 163 4.97 -1.29 -3.84
C GLY A 163 5.20 -2.67 -4.48
N ALA A 164 6.36 -3.29 -4.23
CA ALA A 164 6.71 -4.61 -4.75
C ALA A 164 5.78 -5.71 -4.26
N LYS A 165 5.39 -5.66 -2.97
CA LYS A 165 4.39 -6.57 -2.41
C LYS A 165 3.03 -6.38 -3.08
N ARG A 166 2.60 -5.14 -3.31
CA ARG A 166 1.34 -4.86 -4.05
C ARG A 166 1.38 -5.47 -5.45
N VAL A 167 2.50 -5.39 -6.16
CA VAL A 167 2.62 -6.01 -7.49
C VAL A 167 2.57 -7.54 -7.43
N TYR A 168 3.28 -8.13 -6.47
CA TYR A 168 3.30 -9.57 -6.30
C TYR A 168 1.89 -10.15 -6.05
N PHE A 169 1.14 -9.53 -5.12
CA PHE A 169 -0.15 -10.04 -4.68
C PHE A 169 -1.32 -9.61 -5.58
N ASP A 170 -1.35 -8.35 -6.04
CA ASP A 170 -2.61 -7.74 -6.48
C ASP A 170 -2.59 -7.13 -7.89
N SER A 171 -1.46 -6.64 -8.41
CA SER A 171 -1.43 -5.97 -9.72
C SER A 171 -0.18 -6.27 -10.54
N LYS A 172 -0.33 -6.90 -11.70
CA LYS A 172 0.78 -7.26 -12.61
C LYS A 172 0.77 -6.43 -13.88
N GLU A 173 0.27 -5.19 -13.80
CA GLU A 173 0.29 -4.26 -14.93
C GLU A 173 1.72 -4.04 -15.43
N ASP A 174 1.90 -4.04 -16.75
CA ASP A 174 3.22 -3.97 -17.38
C ASP A 174 4.02 -2.74 -16.92
N VAL A 175 3.34 -1.59 -16.74
CA VAL A 175 3.97 -0.37 -16.24
C VAL A 175 4.60 -0.55 -14.85
N LEU A 176 3.98 -1.34 -13.96
CA LEU A 176 4.49 -1.61 -12.62
C LEU A 176 5.64 -2.62 -12.66
N LEU A 177 5.54 -3.62 -13.53
CA LEU A 177 6.62 -4.59 -13.74
C LEU A 177 7.87 -3.91 -14.32
N GLU A 178 7.71 -2.96 -15.23
CA GLU A 178 8.83 -2.18 -15.75
C GLU A 178 9.49 -1.28 -14.69
N LEU A 179 8.70 -0.62 -13.85
CA LEU A 179 9.20 0.16 -12.72
C LEU A 179 9.96 -0.73 -11.73
N LEU A 180 9.41 -1.91 -11.40
CA LEU A 180 10.10 -2.88 -10.55
C LEU A 180 11.39 -3.40 -11.16
N ALA A 181 11.41 -3.69 -12.46
CA ALA A 181 12.62 -4.15 -13.14
C ALA A 181 13.70 -3.07 -13.13
N ARG A 182 13.33 -1.80 -13.28
CA ARG A 182 14.27 -0.67 -13.12
C ARG A 182 14.82 -0.62 -11.70
N GLN A 183 13.93 -0.70 -10.70
CA GLN A 183 14.33 -0.65 -9.30
C GLN A 183 15.20 -1.84 -8.87
N LEU A 184 14.90 -3.04 -9.35
CA LEU A 184 15.72 -4.22 -9.09
C LEU A 184 17.13 -4.01 -9.66
N ARG A 185 17.26 -3.57 -10.93
CA ARG A 185 18.56 -3.24 -11.55
C ARG A 185 19.35 -2.23 -10.75
N ALA A 186 18.70 -1.19 -10.23
CA ALA A 186 19.35 -0.15 -9.46
C ALA A 186 19.86 -0.62 -8.09
N ASN A 187 19.25 -1.67 -7.51
CA ASN A 187 19.45 -2.00 -6.10
C ASN A 187 20.07 -3.39 -5.82
N TYR A 188 20.06 -4.34 -6.76
CA TYR A 188 20.48 -5.73 -6.46
C TYR A 188 21.95 -5.89 -6.06
N ALA A 189 22.83 -5.00 -6.53
CA ALA A 189 24.27 -5.06 -6.29
C ALA A 189 24.77 -4.07 -5.22
N ARG A 190 23.84 -3.46 -4.46
CA ARG A 190 24.19 -2.51 -3.41
C ARG A 190 25.01 -3.18 -2.31
N SER A 191 26.04 -2.48 -1.82
CA SER A 191 26.90 -2.97 -0.73
C SER A 191 26.30 -2.72 0.66
N ASP A 192 25.30 -1.85 0.77
CA ASP A 192 24.63 -1.46 2.02
C ASP A 192 23.33 -2.24 2.30
N LEU A 193 23.17 -3.41 1.69
CA LEU A 193 22.08 -4.36 1.96
C LEU A 193 22.37 -5.28 3.18
N ASN A 194 23.25 -4.85 4.08
CA ASN A 194 23.64 -5.62 5.27
C ASN A 194 22.52 -5.73 6.33
N ASP A 195 21.47 -4.92 6.18
CA ASP A 195 20.24 -5.01 6.95
C ASP A 195 19.25 -5.98 6.29
N ARG A 196 18.66 -6.86 7.10
CA ARG A 196 17.67 -7.85 6.67
C ARG A 196 16.46 -7.18 6.03
N ASP A 197 15.97 -6.08 6.59
CA ASP A 197 14.76 -5.44 6.06
C ASP A 197 15.04 -4.89 4.66
N ARG A 198 16.19 -4.23 4.46
CA ARG A 198 16.61 -3.69 3.15
C ARG A 198 16.82 -4.77 2.10
N SER A 199 17.49 -5.87 2.45
CA SER A 199 17.69 -6.99 1.52
C SER A 199 16.37 -7.67 1.16
N ASP A 200 15.46 -7.86 2.13
CA ASP A 200 14.11 -8.38 1.89
C ASP A 200 13.31 -7.45 0.95
N CYS A 201 13.48 -6.12 1.06
CA CYS A 201 12.85 -5.16 0.18
C CYS A 201 13.24 -5.35 -1.30
N VAL A 202 14.53 -5.51 -1.58
CA VAL A 202 15.03 -5.76 -2.94
C VAL A 202 14.59 -7.15 -3.43
N ALA A 203 14.61 -8.15 -2.56
CA ALA A 203 14.16 -9.50 -2.89
C ALA A 203 12.68 -9.56 -3.29
N TRP A 204 11.82 -8.71 -2.71
CA TRP A 204 10.41 -8.60 -3.13
C TRP A 204 10.26 -8.17 -4.59
N ALA A 205 11.14 -7.32 -5.11
CA ALA A 205 11.11 -6.95 -6.52
C ALA A 205 11.40 -8.16 -7.43
N ALA A 206 12.40 -8.98 -7.09
CA ALA A 206 12.70 -10.22 -7.81
C ALA A 206 11.52 -11.21 -7.75
N LYS A 207 10.90 -11.38 -6.59
CA LYS A 207 9.71 -12.24 -6.41
C LYS A 207 8.53 -11.76 -7.24
N ALA A 208 8.26 -10.46 -7.25
CA ALA A 208 7.18 -9.83 -8.00
C ALA A 208 7.36 -10.06 -9.52
N LEU A 209 8.54 -9.74 -10.06
CA LEU A 209 8.88 -10.00 -11.46
C LEU A 209 8.78 -11.49 -11.81
N GLY A 210 9.28 -12.37 -10.94
CA GLY A 210 9.14 -13.81 -11.10
C GLY A 210 7.69 -14.25 -11.25
N SER A 211 6.84 -13.78 -10.32
CA SER A 211 5.42 -14.13 -10.28
C SER A 211 4.61 -13.63 -11.48
N SER A 212 5.15 -12.69 -12.25
CA SER A 212 4.51 -12.20 -13.48
C SER A 212 4.48 -13.24 -14.60
N LYS A 213 5.41 -14.21 -14.58
CA LYS A 213 5.62 -15.20 -15.66
C LYS A 213 5.83 -14.54 -17.03
N ASN A 214 6.40 -13.34 -17.05
CA ASN A 214 6.74 -12.62 -18.27
C ASN A 214 8.22 -12.84 -18.60
N ASP A 215 8.47 -13.56 -19.69
CA ASP A 215 9.81 -13.99 -20.12
C ASP A 215 10.79 -12.83 -20.32
N LYS A 216 10.29 -11.60 -20.55
CA LYS A 216 11.08 -10.36 -20.62
C LYS A 216 11.98 -10.17 -19.40
N TYR A 217 11.61 -10.70 -18.23
CA TYR A 217 12.36 -10.51 -16.98
C TYR A 217 13.31 -11.65 -16.64
N VAL A 218 13.33 -12.76 -17.40
CA VAL A 218 14.18 -13.92 -17.11
C VAL A 218 15.66 -13.55 -17.08
N ALA A 219 16.14 -12.83 -18.09
CA ALA A 219 17.55 -12.41 -18.17
C ALA A 219 17.96 -11.53 -16.97
N LEU A 220 17.08 -10.64 -16.53
CA LEU A 220 17.32 -9.80 -15.34
C LEU A 220 17.38 -10.67 -14.07
N LEU A 221 16.47 -11.63 -13.90
CA LEU A 221 16.48 -12.51 -12.73
C LEU A 221 17.72 -13.41 -12.70
N GLN A 222 18.21 -13.87 -13.86
CA GLN A 222 19.47 -14.60 -13.97
C GLN A 222 20.65 -13.73 -13.56
N GLU A 223 20.74 -12.52 -14.10
CA GLU A 223 21.77 -11.55 -13.74
C GLU A 223 21.78 -11.27 -12.22
N VAL A 224 20.61 -11.08 -11.61
CA VAL A 224 20.49 -10.87 -10.16
C VAL A 224 20.95 -12.11 -9.38
N GLY A 225 20.58 -13.31 -9.83
CA GLY A 225 21.00 -14.57 -9.21
C GLY A 225 22.52 -14.84 -9.30
N GLU A 226 23.21 -14.19 -10.22
CA GLU A 226 24.67 -14.32 -10.43
C GLU A 226 25.47 -13.19 -9.78
N LYS A 227 24.96 -11.95 -9.84
CA LYS A 227 25.73 -10.74 -9.52
C LYS A 227 25.28 -10.01 -8.26
N ALA A 228 24.15 -10.38 -7.65
CA ALA A 228 23.75 -9.74 -6.40
C ALA A 228 24.75 -10.02 -5.27
N THR A 229 25.04 -8.99 -4.50
CA THR A 229 25.97 -9.01 -3.37
C THR A 229 25.35 -9.66 -2.14
N ASP A 230 24.04 -9.50 -1.99
CA ASP A 230 23.27 -10.05 -0.87
C ASP A 230 22.70 -11.45 -1.17
N ARG A 231 22.87 -12.37 -0.21
CA ARG A 231 22.47 -13.78 -0.36
C ARG A 231 20.95 -13.96 -0.42
N THR A 232 20.18 -13.11 0.25
CA THR A 232 18.71 -13.17 0.25
C THR A 232 18.16 -12.76 -1.11
N VAL A 233 18.74 -11.71 -1.71
CA VAL A 233 18.41 -11.27 -3.07
C VAL A 233 18.76 -12.36 -4.09
N VAL A 234 19.96 -12.95 -4.02
CA VAL A 234 20.38 -14.08 -4.88
C VAL A 234 19.38 -15.24 -4.77
N LYS A 235 19.09 -15.67 -3.54
CA LYS A 235 18.19 -16.80 -3.28
C LYS A 235 16.82 -16.57 -3.93
N HIS A 236 16.22 -15.41 -3.68
CA HIS A 236 14.87 -15.15 -4.17
C HIS A 236 14.79 -14.97 -5.69
N ALA A 237 15.84 -14.48 -6.34
CA ALA A 237 15.91 -14.47 -7.80
C ALA A 237 15.99 -15.89 -8.39
N LYS A 238 16.82 -16.77 -7.80
CA LYS A 238 16.91 -18.18 -8.20
C LYS A 238 15.62 -18.96 -7.93
N ASP A 239 14.99 -18.75 -6.76
CA ASP A 239 13.70 -19.35 -6.42
C ASP A 239 12.62 -18.92 -7.43
N ALA A 240 12.60 -17.65 -7.82
CA ALA A 240 11.68 -17.13 -8.82
C ALA A 240 11.90 -17.81 -10.19
N LEU A 241 13.15 -17.93 -10.65
CA LEU A 241 13.52 -18.63 -11.88
C LEU A 241 13.06 -20.09 -11.89
N GLY A 242 13.39 -20.82 -10.83
CA GLY A 242 13.03 -22.24 -10.72
C GLY A 242 11.53 -22.46 -10.61
N LYS A 243 10.84 -21.63 -9.82
CA LYS A 243 9.40 -21.77 -9.57
C LYS A 243 8.54 -21.38 -10.77
N TYR A 244 8.87 -20.30 -11.46
CA TYR A 244 7.97 -19.70 -12.47
C TYR A 244 8.40 -19.96 -13.90
N TYR A 245 9.67 -20.26 -14.16
CA TYR A 245 10.21 -20.44 -15.51
C TYR A 245 10.89 -21.80 -15.72
N GLY A 246 11.01 -22.63 -14.67
CA GLY A 246 11.66 -23.94 -14.75
C GLY A 246 13.18 -23.88 -14.95
N VAL A 247 13.78 -22.69 -14.86
CA VAL A 247 15.23 -22.48 -14.97
C VAL A 247 15.88 -22.88 -13.64
N ARG A 248 16.69 -23.94 -13.66
CA ARG A 248 17.45 -24.41 -12.51
C ARG A 248 18.94 -24.12 -12.78
N ASN A 249 19.54 -23.32 -11.90
CA ASN A 249 20.99 -23.07 -11.86
C ASN A 249 21.60 -23.88 -10.72
#